data_AF-A0AA43L799-F1
#
_entry.id   AF-A0AA43L799-F1
#
_cell.length_a   1.000
_cell.length_b   1.000
_cell.length_c   1.000
_cell.angle_alpha   90.00
_cell.angle_beta   90.00
_cell.angle_gamma   90.00
#
_symmetry.space_group_name_H-M   'P 1'
#
loop_
_entity.id
_entity.type
_entity.pdbx_description
1 polymer ?
#
loop_
_entity_poly.entity_id
_entity_poly.type
_entity_poly.pdbx_seq_one_letter_code
_entity_poly.pdbx_strand_id
1 'polypeptide(L)'
;MFRIGELSKLTQVSIRMLRYYDEAGLLKPQEIDKWTGYRMYSSEQIPILNRIVYLRDSGFNVAEIAIALDKNNDISLIKQLDNKYAEIEKVIQDEQEKLRKIKLAKIEILGQKKEMYYNISIKAIPSYAVLSLRKIIPNYYAEGELWQELSTAIQRRT
;
A
#
# COMPACT_ATOMS: atom_id res chain seq x y z
N MET A 1 -38.71 8.99 -5.65
CA MET A 1 -37.58 9.92 -5.87
C MET A 1 -37.17 10.52 -4.53
N PHE A 2 -35.91 10.92 -4.38
CA PHE A 2 -35.32 11.43 -3.15
C PHE A 2 -34.73 12.81 -3.40
N ARG A 3 -34.97 13.76 -2.49
CA ARG A 3 -34.20 15.01 -2.44
C ARG A 3 -32.76 14.70 -2.07
N ILE A 4 -31.83 15.57 -2.45
CA ILE A 4 -30.40 15.40 -2.14
C ILE A 4 -30.11 15.14 -0.65
N GLY A 5 -30.87 15.74 0.26
CA GLY A 5 -30.74 15.51 1.70
C GLY A 5 -31.24 14.14 2.16
N GLU A 6 -32.29 13.60 1.52
CA GLU A 6 -32.80 12.26 1.79
C GLU A 6 -31.84 11.20 1.25
N LEU A 7 -31.34 11.39 0.02
CA LEU A 7 -30.32 10.52 -0.55
C LEU A 7 -29.05 10.51 0.29
N SER A 8 -28.64 11.68 0.82
CA SER A 8 -27.49 11.81 1.71
C SER A 8 -27.65 10.97 2.98
N LYS A 9 -28.83 11.00 3.61
CA LYS A 9 -29.12 10.17 4.79
C LYS A 9 -29.15 8.68 4.46
N LEU A 10 -29.73 8.31 3.32
CA LEU A 10 -29.88 6.92 2.91
C LEU A 10 -28.53 6.26 2.56
N THR A 11 -27.62 7.02 1.93
CA THR A 11 -26.34 6.50 1.41
C THR A 11 -25.14 6.86 2.26
N GLN A 12 -25.34 7.66 3.32
CA GLN A 12 -24.28 8.22 4.17
C GLN A 12 -23.24 9.06 3.41
N VAL A 13 -23.54 9.46 2.17
CA VAL A 13 -22.72 10.38 1.38
C VAL A 13 -23.15 11.80 1.71
N SER A 14 -22.21 12.67 2.06
CA SER A 14 -22.54 14.06 2.39
C SER A 14 -23.18 14.79 1.21
N ILE A 15 -24.07 15.74 1.49
CA ILE A 15 -24.69 16.60 0.47
C ILE A 15 -23.61 17.31 -0.38
N ARG A 16 -22.49 17.70 0.25
CA ARG A 16 -21.36 18.32 -0.45
C ARG A 16 -20.75 17.38 -1.50
N MET A 17 -20.56 16.10 -1.16
CA MET A 17 -20.04 15.10 -2.11
C MET A 17 -21.03 14.81 -3.23
N LEU A 18 -22.33 14.74 -2.94
CA LEU A 18 -23.35 14.56 -3.99
C LEU A 18 -23.38 15.72 -4.98
N ARG A 19 -23.20 16.96 -4.52
CA ARG A 19 -23.05 18.14 -5.40
C ARG A 19 -21.77 18.07 -6.22
N TYR A 20 -20.67 17.67 -5.58
CA TYR A 20 -19.40 17.50 -6.27
C TYR A 20 -19.47 16.45 -7.38
N TYR A 21 -20.17 15.32 -7.15
CA TYR A 21 -20.38 14.31 -8.19
C TYR A 21 -21.31 14.78 -9.32
N ASP A 22 -22.30 15.63 -9.02
CA ASP A 22 -23.12 16.29 -10.04
C ASP A 22 -22.28 17.23 -10.91
N GLU A 23 -21.50 18.11 -10.28
CA GLU A 23 -20.59 19.06 -10.95
C GLU A 23 -19.52 18.36 -11.79
N ALA A 24 -18.96 17.25 -11.29
CA ALA A 24 -18.02 16.41 -12.01
C ALA A 24 -18.67 15.53 -13.10
N GLY A 25 -20.00 15.53 -13.20
CA GLY A 25 -20.74 14.71 -14.16
C GLY A 25 -20.79 13.21 -13.85
N LEU A 26 -20.30 12.78 -12.68
CA LEU A 26 -20.32 11.38 -12.23
C LEU A 26 -21.74 10.91 -11.86
N LEU A 27 -22.52 11.77 -11.22
CA LEU A 27 -23.88 11.43 -10.79
C LEU A 27 -24.80 12.65 -10.86
N LYS A 28 -25.40 12.87 -12.02
CA LYS A 28 -26.39 13.93 -12.21
C LYS A 28 -27.73 13.58 -11.56
N PRO A 29 -28.47 14.56 -11.03
CA PRO A 29 -29.84 14.32 -10.58
C PRO A 29 -30.68 13.82 -11.76
N GLN A 30 -31.59 12.89 -11.49
CA GLN A 30 -32.52 12.42 -12.52
C GLN A 30 -33.47 13.53 -12.97
N GLU A 31 -33.84 14.42 -12.04
CA GLU A 31 -34.66 15.58 -12.34
C GLU A 31 -34.24 16.78 -11.48
N ILE A 32 -34.40 17.97 -12.04
CA ILE A 32 -34.37 19.22 -11.28
C ILE A 32 -35.79 19.75 -11.28
N ASP A 33 -36.40 19.83 -10.11
CA ASP A 33 -37.75 20.36 -9.94
C ASP A 33 -37.80 21.79 -10.50
N LYS A 34 -38.70 22.02 -11.46
CA LYS A 34 -38.80 23.27 -12.21
C LYS A 34 -39.30 24.45 -11.38
N TRP A 35 -40.05 24.19 -10.31
CA TRP A 35 -40.64 25.24 -9.47
C TRP A 35 -39.74 25.59 -8.28
N THR A 36 -39.03 24.61 -7.74
CA THR A 36 -38.23 24.79 -6.51
C THR A 36 -36.72 24.79 -6.76
N GLY A 37 -36.27 24.30 -7.92
CA GLY A 37 -34.85 24.10 -8.23
C GLY A 37 -34.20 22.95 -7.45
N TYR A 38 -34.99 22.14 -6.72
CA TYR A 38 -34.45 21.02 -5.96
C TYR A 38 -33.97 19.89 -6.87
N ARG A 39 -32.80 19.34 -6.54
CA ARG A 39 -32.23 18.15 -7.17
C ARG A 39 -32.93 16.90 -6.65
N MET A 40 -33.45 16.10 -7.57
CA MET A 40 -34.19 14.88 -7.30
C MET A 40 -33.46 13.68 -7.90
N TYR A 41 -33.28 12.64 -7.09
CA TYR A 41 -32.58 11.42 -7.44
C TYR A 41 -33.51 10.21 -7.37
N SER A 42 -33.31 9.22 -8.23
CA SER A 42 -34.06 7.96 -8.19
C SER A 42 -33.35 6.90 -7.37
N SER A 43 -34.11 5.91 -6.89
CA SER A 43 -33.57 4.68 -6.30
C SER A 43 -32.66 3.93 -7.26
N GLU A 44 -32.90 4.04 -8.57
CA GLU A 44 -32.07 3.42 -9.63
C GLU A 44 -30.65 3.99 -9.69
N GLN A 45 -30.43 5.17 -9.11
CA GLN A 45 -29.12 5.82 -9.06
C GLN A 45 -28.28 5.37 -7.85
N ILE A 46 -28.89 4.69 -6.87
CA ILE A 46 -28.20 4.21 -5.66
C ILE A 46 -27.09 3.20 -6.00
N PRO A 47 -27.31 2.18 -6.87
CA PRO A 47 -26.23 1.28 -7.27
C PRO A 47 -25.04 2.00 -7.94
N ILE A 48 -25.31 3.03 -8.76
CA ILE A 48 -24.28 3.83 -9.41
C ILE A 48 -23.47 4.60 -8.37
N LEU A 49 -24.17 5.24 -7.42
CA LEU A 49 -23.53 5.94 -6.31
C LEU A 49 -22.68 5.01 -5.43
N ASN A 50 -23.16 3.81 -5.14
CA ASN A 50 -22.39 2.81 -4.39
C ASN A 50 -21.11 2.40 -5.14
N ARG A 51 -21.17 2.24 -6.47
CA ARG A 51 -19.99 1.98 -7.30
C ARG A 51 -18.99 3.14 -7.25
N ILE A 52 -19.46 4.38 -7.34
CA ILE A 52 -18.62 5.59 -7.20
C ILE A 52 -17.91 5.59 -5.84
N VAL A 53 -18.66 5.35 -4.77
CA VAL A 53 -18.13 5.32 -3.39
C VAL A 53 -17.08 4.22 -3.24
N TYR A 54 -17.36 3.02 -3.72
CA TYR A 54 -16.42 1.89 -3.67
C TYR A 54 -15.09 2.20 -4.37
N LEU A 55 -15.14 2.76 -5.57
CA LEU A 55 -13.93 3.12 -6.33
C LEU A 55 -13.15 4.24 -5.64
N ARG A 56 -13.84 5.29 -5.17
CA ARG A 56 -13.22 6.36 -4.40
C ARG A 56 -12.49 5.82 -3.17
N ASP A 57 -13.15 4.95 -2.40
CA ASP A 57 -12.58 4.38 -1.18
C ASP A 57 -11.42 3.41 -1.48
N SER A 58 -11.37 2.87 -2.71
CA SER A 58 -10.25 2.09 -3.24
C SER A 58 -9.07 2.98 -3.72
N GLY A 59 -9.16 4.30 -3.57
CA GLY A 59 -8.10 5.25 -3.89
C GLY A 59 -8.13 5.80 -5.32
N PHE A 60 -9.24 5.63 -6.04
CA PHE A 60 -9.43 6.21 -7.37
C PHE A 60 -9.83 7.68 -7.27
N ASN A 61 -9.28 8.49 -8.17
CA ASN A 61 -9.68 9.88 -8.33
C ASN A 61 -10.94 10.00 -9.21
N VAL A 62 -11.58 11.18 -9.21
CA VAL A 62 -12.83 11.43 -9.93
C VAL A 62 -12.74 11.18 -11.43
N ALA A 63 -11.62 11.51 -12.07
CA ALA A 63 -11.44 11.30 -13.50
C ALA A 63 -11.36 9.81 -13.84
N GLU A 64 -10.68 9.02 -13.01
CA GLU A 64 -10.61 7.56 -13.17
C GLU A 64 -11.97 6.91 -12.93
N ILE A 65 -12.74 7.38 -11.94
CA ILE A 65 -14.10 6.89 -11.67
C ILE A 65 -15.01 7.17 -12.88
N ALA A 66 -14.88 8.32 -13.54
CA ALA A 66 -15.69 8.63 -14.72
C ALA A 66 -15.46 7.62 -15.86
N ILE A 67 -14.20 7.25 -16.09
CA ILE A 67 -13.82 6.22 -17.08
C ILE A 67 -14.37 4.86 -16.64
N ALA A 68 -14.30 4.54 -15.35
CA ALA A 68 -14.76 3.27 -14.79
C ALA A 68 -16.28 3.07 -14.88
N LEU A 69 -17.06 4.14 -14.97
CA LEU A 69 -18.51 4.08 -15.11
C LEU A 69 -18.98 3.98 -16.56
N ASP A 70 -18.08 4.24 -17.53
CA ASP A 70 -18.39 4.07 -18.95
C ASP A 70 -18.45 2.57 -19.30
N LYS A 71 -19.66 2.07 -19.56
CA LYS A 71 -19.97 0.64 -19.80
C LYS A 71 -19.25 0.04 -21.02
N ASN A 72 -18.64 0.87 -21.86
CA ASN A 72 -17.95 0.40 -23.07
C ASN A 72 -16.47 0.05 -22.85
N ASN A 73 -15.96 0.11 -21.60
CA ASN A 73 -14.54 0.08 -21.36
C ASN A 73 -14.08 -0.84 -20.21
N ASP A 74 -14.76 -1.96 -19.99
CA ASP A 74 -14.46 -2.92 -18.91
C ASP A 74 -12.99 -3.41 -18.92
N ILE A 75 -12.39 -3.59 -20.10
CA ILE A 75 -10.97 -3.98 -20.22
C ILE A 75 -10.04 -2.88 -19.71
N SER A 76 -10.33 -1.61 -20.00
CA SER A 76 -9.55 -0.48 -19.49
C SER A 76 -9.70 -0.34 -17.98
N LEU A 77 -10.88 -0.63 -17.43
CA LEU A 77 -11.11 -0.59 -15.99
C LEU A 77 -10.32 -1.66 -15.25
N ILE A 78 -10.33 -2.91 -15.75
CA ILE A 78 -9.54 -4.00 -15.15
C ILE A 78 -8.05 -3.62 -15.13
N LYS A 79 -7.53 -3.09 -16.24
CA LYS A 79 -6.13 -2.64 -16.31
C LYS A 79 -5.82 -1.51 -15.31
N GLN A 80 -6.74 -0.58 -15.10
CA GLN A 80 -6.56 0.48 -14.10
C GLN A 80 -6.57 -0.08 -12.67
N LEU A 81 -7.43 -1.07 -12.38
CA LEU A 81 -7.44 -1.79 -11.10
C LEU A 81 -6.12 -2.53 -10.85
N ASP A 82 -5.60 -3.23 -11.85
CA ASP A 82 -4.31 -3.94 -11.74
C ASP A 82 -3.15 -2.97 -11.47
N ASN A 83 -3.12 -1.84 -12.18
CA ASN A 83 -2.12 -0.80 -11.95
C ASN A 83 -2.22 -0.24 -10.53
N LYS A 84 -3.45 0.01 -10.04
CA LYS A 84 -3.66 0.55 -8.70
C LYS A 84 -3.25 -0.44 -7.61
N TYR A 85 -3.57 -1.71 -7.83
CA TYR A 85 -3.13 -2.80 -6.97
C TYR A 85 -1.61 -2.84 -6.85
N ALA A 86 -0.91 -2.84 -7.99
CA ALA A 86 0.56 -2.85 -8.03
C ALA A 86 1.19 -1.61 -7.37
N GLU A 87 0.58 -0.43 -7.54
CA GLU A 87 1.00 0.80 -6.86
C GLU A 87 0.91 0.66 -5.34
N ILE A 88 -0.24 0.20 -4.82
CA ILE A 88 -0.48 0.03 -3.38
C ILE A 88 0.43 -1.05 -2.81
N GLU A 89 0.62 -2.16 -3.52
CA GLU A 89 1.51 -3.25 -3.09
C GLU A 89 2.96 -2.76 -2.93
N LYS A 90 3.44 -1.95 -3.87
CA LYS A 90 4.77 -1.33 -3.78
C LYS A 90 4.88 -0.42 -2.56
N VAL A 91 3.88 0.42 -2.30
CA VAL A 91 3.85 1.28 -1.10
C VAL A 91 3.89 0.44 0.17
N ILE A 92 3.14 -0.67 0.23
CA ILE A 92 3.16 -1.58 1.38
C ILE A 92 4.58 -2.15 1.59
N GLN A 93 5.26 -2.59 0.55
CA GLN A 93 6.63 -3.09 0.64
C GLN A 93 7.61 -2.03 1.17
N ASP A 94 7.53 -0.81 0.63
CA ASP A 94 8.38 0.31 1.07
C ASP A 94 8.14 0.67 2.55
N GLU A 95 6.88 0.69 2.99
CA GLU A 95 6.52 0.96 4.40
C GLU A 95 6.95 -0.19 5.33
N GLN A 96 6.87 -1.44 4.88
CA GLN A 96 7.39 -2.59 5.64
C GLN A 96 8.91 -2.50 5.83
N GLU A 97 9.65 -2.06 4.83
CA GLU A 97 11.09 -1.86 4.95
C GLU A 97 11.44 -0.71 5.92
N LYS A 98 10.67 0.38 5.91
CA LYS A 98 10.78 1.44 6.91
C LYS A 98 10.52 0.91 8.33
N LEU A 99 9.48 0.11 8.52
CA LEU A 99 9.20 -0.52 9.82
C LEU A 99 10.35 -1.43 10.27
N ARG A 100 10.98 -2.17 9.35
CA ARG A 100 12.16 -2.99 9.66
C ARG A 100 13.33 -2.14 10.16
N LYS A 101 13.62 -1.02 9.49
CA LYS A 101 14.66 -0.06 9.90
C LYS A 101 14.39 0.52 11.29
N ILE A 102 13.14 0.91 11.58
CA ILE A 102 12.75 1.42 12.90
C ILE A 102 12.96 0.36 13.99
N LYS A 103 12.61 -0.91 13.73
CA LYS A 103 12.85 -2.02 14.67
C LYS A 103 14.34 -2.21 14.96
N LEU A 104 15.18 -2.18 13.93
CA LEU A 104 16.64 -2.31 14.09
C LEU A 104 17.21 -1.14 14.90
N ALA A 105 16.85 0.10 14.56
CA ALA A 105 17.29 1.28 15.29
C ALA A 105 16.90 1.22 16.78
N LYS A 106 15.69 0.72 17.08
CA LYS A 106 15.25 0.52 18.47
C LYS A 106 16.12 -0.49 19.22
N ILE A 107 16.51 -1.60 18.57
CA ILE A 107 17.41 -2.60 19.16
C ILE A 107 18.79 -1.99 19.42
N GLU A 108 19.32 -1.22 18.47
CA GLU A 108 20.62 -0.55 18.63
C GLU A 108 20.61 0.44 19.80
N ILE A 109 19.60 1.31 19.88
CA ILE A 109 19.47 2.30 20.96
C ILE A 109 19.29 1.62 22.33
N LEU A 110 18.48 0.55 22.40
CA LEU A 110 18.28 -0.19 23.65
C LEU A 110 19.52 -1.02 24.04
N GLY A 111 20.24 -1.55 23.05
CA GLY A 111 21.49 -2.30 23.24
C GLY A 111 22.67 -1.43 23.67
N GLN A 112 22.69 -0.17 23.23
CA GLN A 112 23.71 0.84 23.59
C GLN A 112 23.59 1.35 25.04
N LYS A 113 22.54 1.01 25.79
CA LYS A 113 22.47 1.28 27.25
C LYS A 113 23.29 0.31 28.11
N LYS A 114 23.97 -0.67 27.52
CA LYS A 114 25.18 -1.24 28.14
C LYS A 114 26.35 -0.44 27.60
N GLU A 115 27.02 0.33 28.45
CA GLU A 115 28.37 0.82 28.17
C GLU A 115 29.20 -0.39 27.71
N MET A 116 29.36 -0.56 26.40
CA MET A 116 30.26 -1.56 25.86
C MET A 116 31.67 -1.02 26.11
N TYR A 117 32.20 -1.31 27.29
CA TYR A 117 33.62 -1.24 27.54
C TYR A 117 34.30 -2.27 26.63
N TYR A 118 34.55 -1.87 25.39
CA TYR A 118 35.43 -2.62 24.50
C TYR A 118 36.82 -2.57 25.10
N ASN A 119 37.18 -3.63 25.82
CA ASN A 119 38.53 -3.79 26.30
C ASN A 119 39.37 -4.26 25.10
N ILE A 120 39.93 -3.30 24.36
CA ILE A 120 40.78 -3.57 23.20
C ILE A 120 42.10 -4.12 23.75
N SER A 121 42.38 -5.39 23.45
CA SER A 121 43.67 -6.02 23.77
C SER A 121 44.40 -6.37 22.47
N ILE A 122 45.65 -5.95 22.36
CA ILE A 122 46.52 -6.30 21.22
C ILE A 122 47.21 -7.62 21.57
N LYS A 123 47.03 -8.64 20.72
CA LYS A 123 47.67 -9.96 20.87
C LYS A 123 48.35 -10.35 19.57
N ALA A 124 49.55 -10.88 19.67
CA ALA A 124 50.20 -11.57 18.55
C ALA A 124 49.61 -12.99 18.44
N ILE A 125 49.13 -13.34 17.24
CA ILE A 125 48.57 -14.65 16.93
C ILE A 125 49.46 -15.33 15.87
N PRO A 126 49.88 -16.59 16.08
CA PRO A 126 50.70 -17.31 15.11
C PRO A 126 49.87 -17.75 13.89
N SER A 127 50.53 -18.24 12.85
CA SER A 127 49.85 -18.74 11.66
C SER A 127 49.13 -20.06 11.92
N TYR A 128 47.88 -20.17 11.47
CA TYR A 128 47.07 -21.38 11.55
C TYR A 128 46.57 -21.80 10.16
N ALA A 129 46.48 -23.10 9.93
CA ALA A 129 45.74 -23.63 8.79
C ALA A 129 44.24 -23.43 9.03
N VAL A 130 43.55 -22.80 8.07
CA VAL A 130 42.10 -22.55 8.13
C VAL A 130 41.43 -23.02 6.86
N LEU A 131 40.20 -23.50 6.99
CA LEU A 131 39.29 -23.67 5.87
C LEU A 131 38.50 -22.38 5.70
N SER A 132 38.53 -21.79 4.51
CA SER A 132 37.85 -20.53 4.22
C SER A 132 36.97 -20.65 2.99
N LEU A 133 35.79 -20.04 3.06
CA LEU A 133 34.91 -19.81 1.91
C LEU A 133 34.90 -18.32 1.60
N ARG A 134 35.08 -17.95 0.33
CA ARG A 134 35.05 -16.55 -0.12
C ARG A 134 34.07 -16.42 -1.28
N LYS A 135 33.13 -15.48 -1.16
CA LYS A 135 32.14 -15.15 -2.20
C LYS A 135 31.71 -13.69 -2.07
N ILE A 136 31.21 -13.12 -3.16
CA ILE A 136 30.52 -11.84 -3.14
C ILE A 136 29.06 -12.11 -2.75
N ILE A 137 28.61 -11.42 -1.70
CA ILE A 137 27.22 -11.47 -1.22
C ILE A 137 26.56 -10.10 -1.43
N PRO A 138 25.23 -10.06 -1.64
CA PRO A 138 24.54 -8.82 -2.01
C PRO A 138 24.55 -7.76 -0.89
N ASN A 139 24.62 -8.17 0.37
CA ASN A 139 24.73 -7.29 1.53
C ASN A 139 25.26 -8.08 2.74
N TYR A 140 25.63 -7.36 3.81
CA TYR A 140 26.15 -7.95 5.05
C TYR A 140 25.21 -8.99 5.70
N TYR A 141 23.90 -8.77 5.65
CA TYR A 141 22.92 -9.67 6.25
C TYR A 141 22.80 -11.02 5.52
N ALA A 142 23.36 -11.14 4.31
CA ALA A 142 23.44 -12.40 3.57
C ALA A 142 24.65 -13.27 4.00
N GLU A 143 25.46 -12.86 4.99
CA GLU A 143 26.63 -13.64 5.44
C GLU A 143 26.26 -15.04 5.95
N GLY A 144 25.04 -15.22 6.47
CA GLY A 144 24.54 -16.51 6.95
C GLY A 144 24.57 -17.62 5.90
N GLU A 145 24.44 -17.27 4.62
CA GLU A 145 24.51 -18.22 3.50
C GLU A 145 25.91 -18.84 3.41
N LEU A 146 26.96 -18.05 3.62
CA LEU A 146 28.35 -18.52 3.60
C LEU A 146 28.65 -19.46 4.77
N TRP A 147 28.08 -19.19 5.95
CA TRP A 147 28.22 -20.05 7.12
C TRP A 147 27.54 -21.41 6.93
N GLN A 148 26.36 -21.43 6.31
CA GLN A 148 25.66 -22.67 5.98
C GLN A 148 26.42 -23.50 4.94
N GLU A 149 26.95 -22.84 3.91
CA GLU A 149 27.73 -23.51 2.86
C GLU A 149 29.03 -24.10 3.43
N LEU A 150 29.78 -23.32 4.20
CA LEU A 150 31.02 -23.78 4.85
C LEU A 150 30.76 -24.94 5.81
N SER A 151 29.72 -24.86 6.66
CA SER A 151 29.41 -25.92 7.62
C SER A 151 28.98 -27.22 6.93
N THR A 152 28.19 -27.13 5.86
CA THR A 152 27.81 -28.29 5.04
C THR A 152 29.04 -28.94 4.39
N ALA A 153 29.98 -28.13 3.87
CA ALA A 153 31.19 -28.64 3.26
C ALA A 153 32.11 -29.37 4.25
N ILE A 154 32.15 -28.90 5.51
CA ILE A 154 32.91 -29.56 6.59
C ILE A 154 32.26 -30.88 6.99
N GLN A 155 30.93 -30.92 7.15
CA GLN A 155 30.20 -32.13 7.54
C GLN A 155 30.30 -33.27 6.51
N ARG A 156 30.41 -32.96 5.22
CA ARG A 156 30.56 -33.97 4.16
C ARG A 156 31.96 -34.60 4.07
N ARG A 157 32.95 -34.05 4.77
CA ARG A 157 34.35 -34.51 4.75
C ARG A 157 34.77 -35.27 6.01
N THR A 158 33.83 -35.52 6.94
CA THR A 158 34.04 -36.30 8.17
C THR A 158 33.30 -37.63 8.03
#